data_AF-A0A1Q9E5M7-F1
#
_entry.id   AF-A0A1Q9E5M7-F1
#
_cell.length_a   1.000
_cell.length_b   1.000
_cell.length_c   1.000
_cell.angle_alpha   90.00
_cell.angle_beta   90.00
_cell.angle_gamma   90.00
#
_symmetry.space_group_name_H-M   'P 1'
#
loop_
_entity.id
_entity.type
_entity.pdbx_description
1 polymer ?
#
loop_
_entity_poly.entity_id
_entity_poly.type
_entity_poly.pdbx_seq_one_letter_code
_entity_poly.pdbx_strand_id
1 'polypeptide(L)'
;MAPSTFAVAVLMLMLPASARRNKDDSFAMEASISEARDPEKDLEFWLTTCGASLGYLQRLHWVLSNKMDFDKGAALPLALEYAKKQLDPDQLLAMYTVLRDKLGLSVEEARSRAPELLEKDASPTQLSDLYTEMTAGASWLSWLVKSPKEAQGLAMESAAAGCEPDKFKSAYQANHDKKTAAEDAIRASFDTQAYRYADDGRYYTAERFADYYKSGGDWVAKWTNSPVAQKVRSHDPLTCCIQRSGSKPQVPSILCVAEDGKAYSASQFKEFFKEGWLSKWNAATWATQRRVTEPDGKVYTLDEFASYFKSEWQQKWAESPVALCKECTAASHA
;
A
#
# COMPACT_ATOMS: atom_id res chain seq x y z
N MET A 1 -12.76 -30.02 -20.43
CA MET A 1 -12.12 -29.41 -19.25
C MET A 1 -13.09 -29.55 -18.10
N ALA A 2 -12.75 -30.28 -17.04
CA ALA A 2 -13.61 -30.40 -15.87
C ALA A 2 -13.56 -29.06 -15.10
N PRO A 3 -14.69 -28.47 -14.68
CA PRO A 3 -14.66 -27.32 -13.80
C PRO A 3 -13.91 -27.71 -12.53
N SER A 4 -13.00 -26.84 -12.09
CA SER A 4 -12.18 -27.05 -10.91
C SER A 4 -13.11 -27.26 -9.71
N THR A 5 -13.17 -28.49 -9.19
CA THR A 5 -13.86 -28.84 -7.94
C THR A 5 -13.44 -27.96 -6.75
N PHE A 6 -12.34 -27.22 -6.92
CA PHE A 6 -11.76 -26.29 -5.97
C PHE A 6 -12.46 -24.93 -5.92
N ALA A 7 -12.85 -24.38 -7.08
CA ALA A 7 -13.62 -23.13 -7.14
C ALA A 7 -14.96 -23.31 -6.42
N VAL A 8 -15.60 -24.47 -6.64
CA VAL A 8 -16.82 -24.89 -5.95
C VAL A 8 -16.63 -24.98 -4.45
N ALA A 9 -15.46 -25.43 -3.95
CA ALA A 9 -15.21 -25.53 -2.51
C ALA A 9 -15.03 -24.16 -1.84
N VAL A 10 -14.37 -23.21 -2.50
CA VAL A 10 -14.26 -21.83 -2.03
C VAL A 10 -15.62 -21.13 -2.12
N LEU A 11 -16.37 -21.34 -3.20
CA LEU A 11 -17.73 -20.85 -3.36
C LEU A 11 -18.69 -21.43 -2.29
N MET A 12 -18.51 -22.70 -1.94
CA MET A 12 -19.25 -23.37 -0.86
C MET A 12 -18.92 -22.82 0.53
N LEU A 13 -17.74 -22.21 0.72
CA LEU A 13 -17.37 -21.48 1.93
C LEU A 13 -17.90 -20.03 1.91
N MET A 14 -18.13 -19.46 0.73
CA MET A 14 -18.73 -18.12 0.52
C MET A 14 -20.25 -18.13 0.70
N LEU A 15 -20.91 -19.28 0.56
CA LEU A 15 -22.36 -19.40 0.76
C LEU A 15 -22.70 -19.25 2.25
N PRO A 16 -23.53 -18.27 2.64
CA PRO A 16 -23.93 -18.09 4.02
C PRO A 16 -24.60 -19.38 4.54
N ALA A 17 -24.26 -19.79 5.76
CA ALA A 17 -24.76 -21.03 6.37
C ALA A 17 -26.30 -21.09 6.45
N SER A 18 -26.99 -19.95 6.35
CA SER A 18 -28.45 -19.85 6.25
C SER A 18 -29.02 -20.41 4.94
N ALA A 19 -28.25 -20.51 3.86
CA ALA A 19 -28.69 -21.12 2.60
C ALA A 19 -28.74 -22.67 2.63
N ARG A 20 -28.29 -23.31 3.72
CA ARG A 20 -28.31 -24.78 3.88
C ARG A 20 -29.50 -25.32 4.68
N ARG A 21 -30.41 -24.47 5.17
CA ARG A 21 -31.60 -24.90 5.96
C ARG A 21 -32.85 -24.12 5.59
N ASN A 22 -33.38 -24.32 4.38
CA ASN A 22 -34.83 -24.41 4.16
C ASN A 22 -35.06 -24.79 2.69
N LYS A 23 -35.67 -25.95 2.46
CA LYS A 23 -36.02 -26.43 1.12
C LYS A 23 -37.37 -25.90 0.63
N ASP A 24 -38.16 -25.22 1.46
CA ASP A 24 -39.60 -25.07 1.18
C ASP A 24 -40.13 -23.62 1.16
N ASP A 25 -39.31 -22.58 1.35
CA ASP A 25 -39.78 -21.19 1.27
C ASP A 25 -39.05 -20.41 0.18
N SER A 26 -39.54 -20.55 -1.05
CA SER A 26 -39.19 -19.71 -2.19
C SER A 26 -39.81 -18.32 -2.03
N PHE A 27 -39.15 -17.42 -1.32
CA PHE A 27 -39.38 -15.99 -1.51
C PHE A 27 -38.64 -15.54 -2.77
N ALA A 28 -39.43 -15.31 -3.83
CA ALA A 28 -39.00 -14.60 -5.03
C ALA A 28 -38.67 -13.15 -4.64
N MET A 29 -37.39 -12.91 -4.34
CA MET A 29 -36.84 -11.57 -4.33
C MET A 29 -36.38 -11.28 -5.76
N GLU A 30 -37.27 -10.67 -6.54
CA GLU A 30 -36.94 -10.03 -7.83
C GLU A 30 -35.99 -8.86 -7.56
N ALA A 31 -34.72 -9.19 -7.35
CA ALA A 31 -33.64 -8.25 -7.63
C ALA A 31 -33.32 -8.40 -9.11
N SER A 32 -33.37 -7.29 -9.83
CA SER A 32 -32.89 -7.11 -11.19
C SER A 32 -31.41 -7.47 -11.30
N ILE A 33 -31.13 -8.76 -11.52
CA ILE A 33 -29.79 -9.28 -11.83
C ILE A 33 -29.56 -9.08 -13.34
N SER A 34 -29.17 -7.87 -13.74
CA SER A 34 -28.43 -7.72 -14.99
C SER A 34 -26.98 -8.12 -14.71
N GLU A 35 -26.56 -9.25 -15.28
CA GLU A 35 -25.20 -9.80 -15.25
C GLU A 35 -24.70 -10.26 -13.87
N ALA A 36 -25.25 -11.36 -13.35
CA ALA A 36 -24.52 -12.17 -12.37
C ALA A 36 -23.27 -12.75 -13.06
N ARG A 37 -22.14 -12.03 -12.94
CA ARG A 37 -20.82 -12.58 -13.27
C ARG A 37 -20.62 -13.84 -12.43
N ASP A 38 -20.15 -14.88 -13.10
CA ASP A 38 -19.82 -16.16 -12.48
C ASP A 38 -18.70 -15.93 -11.45
N PRO A 39 -18.98 -16.01 -10.14
CA PRO A 39 -18.02 -15.66 -9.09
C PRO A 39 -16.78 -16.55 -9.10
N GLU A 40 -16.86 -17.76 -9.66
CA GLU A 40 -15.70 -18.63 -9.85
C GLU A 40 -14.75 -18.09 -10.91
N LYS A 41 -15.30 -17.62 -12.04
CA LYS A 41 -14.49 -17.01 -13.11
C LYS A 41 -13.89 -15.69 -12.67
N ASP A 42 -14.63 -14.89 -11.90
CA ASP A 42 -14.09 -13.65 -11.34
C ASP A 42 -12.95 -13.96 -10.37
N LEU A 43 -13.10 -14.96 -9.48
CA LEU A 43 -12.03 -15.36 -8.56
C LEU A 43 -10.81 -15.90 -9.31
N GLU A 44 -11.00 -16.77 -10.30
CA GLU A 44 -9.91 -17.32 -11.12
C GLU A 44 -9.19 -16.21 -11.91
N PHE A 45 -9.95 -15.28 -12.50
CA PHE A 45 -9.40 -14.10 -13.15
C PHE A 45 -8.56 -13.26 -12.18
N TRP A 46 -9.04 -13.00 -10.96
CA TRP A 46 -8.31 -12.22 -9.96
C TRP A 46 -7.04 -12.91 -9.48
N LEU A 47 -7.10 -14.20 -9.17
CA LEU A 47 -5.93 -15.00 -8.77
C LEU A 47 -4.85 -14.98 -9.86
N THR A 48 -5.28 -15.08 -11.13
CA THR A 48 -4.37 -15.08 -12.29
C THR A 48 -3.83 -13.69 -12.60
N THR A 49 -4.67 -12.65 -12.54
CA THR A 49 -4.34 -11.29 -12.99
C THR A 49 -3.59 -10.47 -11.93
N CYS A 50 -3.85 -10.73 -10.65
CA CYS A 50 -3.14 -10.07 -9.54
C CYS A 50 -2.01 -10.92 -8.96
N GLY A 51 -1.80 -12.16 -9.45
CA GLY A 51 -0.76 -13.05 -8.95
C GLY A 51 -0.95 -13.49 -7.49
N ALA A 52 -2.15 -13.32 -6.94
CA ALA A 52 -2.46 -13.75 -5.58
C ALA A 52 -2.54 -15.27 -5.53
N SER A 53 -1.67 -15.92 -4.74
CA SER A 53 -1.76 -17.37 -4.53
C SER A 53 -2.87 -17.71 -3.54
N LEU A 54 -3.42 -18.93 -3.63
CA LEU A 54 -4.36 -19.44 -2.63
C LEU A 54 -3.78 -19.39 -1.20
N GLY A 55 -2.50 -19.73 -1.05
CA GLY A 55 -1.81 -19.67 0.24
C GLY A 55 -1.75 -18.25 0.81
N TYR A 56 -1.58 -17.25 -0.05
CA TYR A 56 -1.65 -15.83 0.34
C TYR A 56 -3.06 -15.46 0.84
N LEU A 57 -4.13 -15.83 0.13
CA LEU A 57 -5.51 -15.57 0.57
C LEU A 57 -5.84 -16.27 1.89
N GLN A 58 -5.43 -17.53 2.04
CA GLN A 58 -5.63 -18.28 3.29
C GLN A 58 -4.92 -17.61 4.46
N ARG A 59 -3.69 -17.12 4.25
CA ARG A 59 -2.93 -16.42 5.27
C ARG A 59 -3.59 -15.09 5.64
N LEU A 60 -4.05 -14.33 4.66
CA LEU A 60 -4.71 -13.05 4.90
C LEU A 60 -6.05 -13.25 5.64
N HIS A 61 -6.86 -14.23 5.24
CA HIS A 61 -8.07 -14.62 5.97
C HIS A 61 -7.75 -15.07 7.41
N TRP A 62 -6.69 -15.84 7.62
CA TRP A 62 -6.27 -16.27 8.95
C TRP A 62 -5.88 -15.09 9.84
N VAL A 63 -5.10 -14.13 9.31
CA VAL A 63 -4.73 -12.89 10.04
C VAL A 63 -5.99 -12.11 10.43
N LEU A 64 -6.91 -11.88 9.49
CA LEU A 64 -8.14 -11.15 9.76
C LEU A 64 -8.99 -11.83 10.84
N SER A 65 -9.22 -13.14 10.72
CA SER A 65 -10.11 -13.88 11.64
C SER A 65 -9.49 -14.22 13.00
N ASN A 66 -8.19 -14.52 13.07
CA ASN A 66 -7.57 -15.04 14.31
C ASN A 66 -6.67 -14.03 15.03
N LYS A 67 -6.27 -12.94 14.37
CA LYS A 67 -5.34 -11.95 14.95
C LYS A 67 -5.93 -10.55 15.03
N MET A 68 -6.79 -10.21 14.07
CA MET A 68 -7.52 -8.95 14.08
C MET A 68 -8.96 -9.13 14.58
N ASP A 69 -9.37 -10.33 15.02
CA ASP A 69 -10.69 -10.65 15.59
C ASP A 69 -11.90 -10.26 14.72
N PHE A 70 -11.78 -10.33 13.39
CA PHE A 70 -12.94 -10.23 12.51
C PHE A 70 -13.79 -11.51 12.61
N ASP A 71 -15.11 -11.36 12.49
CA ASP A 71 -15.99 -12.52 12.30
C ASP A 71 -15.58 -13.29 11.03
N LYS A 72 -15.65 -14.62 11.08
CA LYS A 72 -15.22 -15.46 9.96
C LYS A 72 -15.99 -15.17 8.67
N GLY A 73 -17.27 -14.83 8.76
CA GLY A 73 -18.09 -14.45 7.61
C GLY A 73 -17.69 -13.10 7.01
N ALA A 74 -17.22 -12.16 7.84
CA ALA A 74 -16.74 -10.85 7.40
C ALA A 74 -15.27 -10.86 6.92
N ALA A 75 -14.45 -11.77 7.44
CA ALA A 75 -13.02 -11.84 7.12
C ALA A 75 -12.75 -12.23 5.66
N LEU A 76 -13.58 -13.09 5.07
CA LEU A 76 -13.39 -13.57 3.70
C LEU A 76 -13.58 -12.48 2.62
N PRO A 77 -14.68 -11.70 2.60
CA PRO A 77 -14.82 -10.62 1.63
C PRO A 77 -13.74 -9.54 1.80
N LEU A 78 -13.38 -9.20 3.04
CA LEU A 78 -12.25 -8.29 3.32
C LEU A 78 -10.93 -8.86 2.81
N ALA A 79 -10.72 -10.18 2.93
CA ALA A 79 -9.49 -10.79 2.46
C ALA A 79 -9.32 -10.65 0.94
N LEU A 80 -10.41 -10.80 0.20
CA LEU A 80 -10.41 -10.58 -1.24
C LEU A 80 -10.17 -9.10 -1.59
N GLU A 81 -10.78 -8.17 -0.86
CA GLU A 81 -10.55 -6.74 -1.07
C GLU A 81 -9.07 -6.37 -0.84
N TYR A 82 -8.48 -6.84 0.27
CA TYR A 82 -7.08 -6.55 0.60
C TYR A 82 -6.12 -7.24 -0.36
N ALA A 83 -6.49 -8.40 -0.91
CA ALA A 83 -5.74 -9.06 -1.96
C ALA A 83 -5.71 -8.26 -3.27
N LYS A 84 -6.84 -7.63 -3.66
CA LYS A 84 -6.88 -6.72 -4.83
C LYS A 84 -5.93 -5.53 -4.66
N LYS A 85 -5.73 -5.10 -3.41
CA LYS A 85 -4.80 -4.04 -3.02
C LYS A 85 -3.37 -4.54 -2.76
N GLN A 86 -3.13 -5.85 -2.88
CA GLN A 86 -1.83 -6.51 -2.67
C GLN A 86 -1.22 -6.26 -1.27
N LEU A 87 -2.05 -6.15 -0.24
CA LEU A 87 -1.57 -5.93 1.13
C LEU A 87 -0.86 -7.18 1.66
N ASP A 88 0.39 -7.04 2.10
CA ASP A 88 1.11 -8.16 2.70
C ASP A 88 0.49 -8.56 4.06
N PRO A 89 0.10 -9.83 4.29
CA PRO A 89 -0.57 -10.25 5.51
C PRO A 89 0.25 -10.03 6.79
N ASP A 90 1.58 -10.18 6.70
CA ASP A 90 2.47 -10.03 7.84
C ASP A 90 2.70 -8.55 8.17
N GLN A 91 2.85 -7.71 7.14
CA GLN A 91 2.88 -6.25 7.32
C GLN A 91 1.54 -5.73 7.87
N LEU A 92 0.41 -6.26 7.41
CA LEU A 92 -0.92 -5.92 7.93
C LEU A 92 -1.05 -6.24 9.41
N LEU A 93 -0.64 -7.44 9.82
CA LEU A 93 -0.61 -7.82 11.22
C LEU A 93 0.33 -6.92 12.03
N ALA A 94 1.54 -6.68 11.53
CA ALA A 94 2.54 -5.84 12.21
C ALA A 94 2.03 -4.40 12.39
N MET A 95 1.44 -3.80 11.34
CA MET A 95 0.85 -2.46 11.40
C MET A 95 -0.27 -2.41 12.43
N TYR A 96 -1.19 -3.37 12.40
CA TYR A 96 -2.28 -3.48 13.39
C TYR A 96 -1.75 -3.60 14.83
N THR A 97 -0.73 -4.44 15.05
CA THR A 97 -0.09 -4.60 16.36
C THR A 97 0.54 -3.29 16.85
N VAL A 98 1.23 -2.54 16.00
CA VAL A 98 1.80 -1.23 16.36
C VAL A 98 0.70 -0.24 16.74
N LEU A 99 -0.36 -0.14 15.93
CA LEU A 99 -1.49 0.75 16.18
C LEU A 99 -2.20 0.44 17.51
N ARG A 100 -2.42 -0.84 17.80
CA ARG A 100 -3.10 -1.29 19.03
C ARG A 100 -2.18 -1.22 20.25
N ASP A 101 -1.01 -1.83 20.19
CA ASP A 101 -0.18 -2.08 21.38
C ASP A 101 0.78 -0.92 21.69
N LYS A 102 1.22 -0.16 20.68
CA LYS A 102 2.14 0.98 20.86
C LYS A 102 1.40 2.30 20.90
N LEU A 103 0.53 2.52 19.91
CA LEU A 103 -0.22 3.77 19.84
C LEU A 103 -1.43 3.74 20.77
N GLY A 104 -1.93 2.57 21.19
CA GLY A 104 -3.06 2.48 22.12
C GLY A 104 -4.40 2.83 21.49
N LEU A 105 -4.55 2.62 20.17
CA LEU A 105 -5.83 2.80 19.49
C LEU A 105 -6.84 1.70 19.87
N SER A 106 -8.13 2.03 19.74
CA SER A 106 -9.19 1.02 19.84
C SER A 106 -9.02 -0.07 18.76
N VAL A 107 -9.61 -1.24 18.99
CA VAL A 107 -9.54 -2.35 18.04
C VAL A 107 -10.13 -1.95 16.69
N GLU A 108 -11.24 -1.23 16.70
CA GLU A 108 -11.95 -0.74 15.52
C GLU A 108 -11.13 0.32 14.75
N GLU A 109 -10.51 1.27 15.45
CA GLU A 109 -9.62 2.25 14.81
C GLU A 109 -8.36 1.59 14.24
N ALA A 110 -7.73 0.68 14.98
CA ALA A 110 -6.55 -0.03 14.48
C ALA A 110 -6.86 -0.88 13.25
N ARG A 111 -8.01 -1.57 13.22
CA ARG A 111 -8.47 -2.35 12.06
C ARG A 111 -8.70 -1.50 10.80
N SER A 112 -9.26 -0.31 10.97
CA SER A 112 -9.54 0.60 9.85
C SER A 112 -8.30 1.33 9.36
N ARG A 113 -7.39 1.73 10.27
CA ARG A 113 -6.17 2.47 9.92
C ARG A 113 -5.03 1.61 9.36
N ALA A 114 -4.91 0.35 9.80
CA ALA A 114 -3.84 -0.53 9.34
C ALA A 114 -3.77 -0.69 7.79
N PRO A 115 -4.85 -1.04 7.09
CA PRO A 115 -4.83 -1.13 5.63
C PRO A 115 -4.60 0.24 4.98
N GLU A 116 -5.23 1.31 5.48
CA GLU A 116 -5.08 2.67 4.94
C GLU A 116 -3.61 3.12 4.94
N LEU A 117 -2.88 2.85 6.03
CA LEU A 117 -1.47 3.19 6.16
C LEU A 117 -0.59 2.36 5.22
N LEU A 118 -0.87 1.06 5.08
CA LEU A 118 -0.11 0.20 4.16
C LEU A 118 -0.37 0.51 2.70
N GLU A 119 -1.59 0.91 2.33
CA GLU A 119 -1.91 1.43 0.99
C GLU A 119 -1.11 2.70 0.65
N LYS A 120 -0.69 3.44 1.69
CA LYS A 120 0.18 4.62 1.60
C LYS A 120 1.67 4.29 1.77
N ASP A 121 2.05 3.01 1.66
CA ASP A 121 3.40 2.49 1.84
C ASP A 121 4.03 2.76 3.23
N ALA A 122 3.22 3.03 4.26
CA ALA A 122 3.74 3.27 5.59
C ALA A 122 4.32 1.99 6.21
N SER A 123 5.51 2.08 6.79
CA SER A 123 6.17 0.95 7.46
C SER A 123 5.76 0.85 8.93
N PRO A 124 5.36 -0.34 9.43
CA PRO A 124 5.02 -0.54 10.85
C PRO A 124 6.18 -0.15 11.80
N THR A 125 7.41 -0.46 11.40
CA THR A 125 8.61 -0.13 12.18
C THR A 125 8.85 1.38 12.23
N GLN A 126 8.76 2.05 11.07
CA GLN A 126 8.92 3.52 11.02
C GLN A 126 7.84 4.23 11.84
N LEU A 127 6.59 3.77 11.78
CA LEU A 127 5.51 4.32 12.60
C LEU A 127 5.79 4.18 14.11
N SER A 128 6.23 2.99 14.54
CA SER A 128 6.60 2.73 15.94
C SER A 128 7.73 3.65 16.40
N ASP A 129 8.77 3.80 15.57
CA ASP A 129 9.94 4.63 15.89
C ASP A 129 9.58 6.13 15.89
N LEU A 130 8.81 6.60 14.92
CA LEU A 130 8.30 7.98 14.86
C LEU A 130 7.46 8.31 16.11
N TYR A 131 6.52 7.44 16.46
CA TYR A 131 5.69 7.65 17.66
C TYR A 131 6.54 7.66 18.93
N THR A 132 7.55 6.78 19.01
CA THR A 132 8.50 6.77 20.13
C THR A 132 9.26 8.08 20.20
N GLU A 133 9.81 8.60 19.11
CA GLU A 133 10.54 9.89 19.12
C GLU A 133 9.61 11.08 19.45
N MET A 134 8.36 11.07 18.92
CA MET A 134 7.36 12.11 19.21
C MET A 134 6.89 12.12 20.68
N THR A 135 6.99 11.00 21.38
CA THR A 135 6.61 10.86 22.79
C THR A 135 7.80 10.92 23.75
N ALA A 136 8.99 10.50 23.30
CA ALA A 136 10.24 10.50 24.06
C ALA A 136 10.94 11.86 24.07
N GLY A 137 10.58 12.77 23.16
CA GLY A 137 11.07 14.15 23.07
C GLY A 137 10.97 14.89 24.40
N ALA A 138 12.07 14.81 25.17
CA ALA A 138 12.31 15.29 26.52
C ALA A 138 11.49 14.57 27.62
N SER A 139 12.08 13.50 28.17
CA SER A 139 11.70 12.91 29.47
C SER A 139 11.59 13.95 30.61
N TRP A 140 12.23 15.12 30.51
CA TRP A 140 12.10 16.22 31.47
C TRP A 140 10.98 17.23 31.13
N LEU A 141 10.37 17.13 29.95
CA LEU A 141 9.23 17.91 29.47
C LEU A 141 8.03 17.02 29.11
N SER A 142 7.88 15.84 29.72
CA SER A 142 6.76 14.93 29.40
C SER A 142 5.38 15.57 29.62
N TRP A 143 5.31 16.67 30.38
CA TRP A 143 4.13 17.50 30.60
C TRP A 143 3.77 18.41 29.41
N LEU A 144 4.67 18.61 28.44
CA LEU A 144 4.43 19.41 27.21
C LEU A 144 3.88 18.61 26.04
N VAL A 145 3.77 17.27 26.14
CA VAL A 145 3.01 16.48 25.16
C VAL A 145 1.53 16.75 25.39
N LYS A 146 1.01 17.81 24.76
CA LYS A 146 -0.34 18.35 24.98
C LYS A 146 -1.46 17.33 24.79
N SER A 147 -1.27 16.28 24.00
CA SER A 147 -2.05 15.04 24.11
C SER A 147 -1.36 13.85 23.44
N PRO A 148 -1.44 12.62 24.00
CA PRO A 148 -1.05 11.40 23.29
C PRO A 148 -1.74 11.25 21.93
N LYS A 149 -2.99 11.72 21.82
CA LYS A 149 -3.80 11.65 20.60
C LYS A 149 -3.24 12.49 19.45
N GLU A 150 -2.70 13.67 19.74
CA GLU A 150 -2.04 14.52 18.75
C GLU A 150 -0.74 13.85 18.24
N ALA A 151 0.04 13.25 19.14
CA ALA A 151 1.24 12.51 18.76
C ALA A 151 0.92 11.27 17.92
N GLN A 152 -0.15 10.53 18.24
CA GLN A 152 -0.63 9.41 17.43
C GLN A 152 -0.99 9.87 16.01
N GLY A 153 -1.81 10.92 15.89
CA GLY A 153 -2.24 11.46 14.60
C GLY A 153 -1.07 11.91 13.74
N LEU A 154 -0.16 12.70 14.31
CA LEU A 154 1.01 13.20 13.60
C LEU A 154 1.99 12.08 13.22
N ALA A 155 2.17 11.06 14.06
CA ALA A 155 3.02 9.91 13.74
C ALA A 155 2.46 9.10 12.56
N MET A 156 1.14 8.86 12.54
CA MET A 156 0.47 8.18 11.43
C MET A 156 0.55 8.98 10.13
N GLU A 157 0.28 10.28 10.18
CA GLU A 157 0.39 11.17 9.02
C GLU A 157 1.82 11.23 8.48
N SER A 158 2.80 11.37 9.38
CA SER A 158 4.22 11.38 9.02
C SER A 158 4.68 10.05 8.41
N ALA A 159 4.27 8.93 9.00
CA ALA A 159 4.59 7.60 8.48
C ALA A 159 3.98 7.35 7.10
N ALA A 160 2.72 7.77 6.89
CA ALA A 160 2.04 7.70 5.60
C ALA A 160 2.66 8.60 4.53
N ALA A 161 3.21 9.75 4.95
CA ALA A 161 4.00 10.60 4.07
C ALA A 161 5.37 10.00 3.73
N GLY A 162 5.83 8.98 4.48
CA GLY A 162 7.13 8.32 4.37
C GLY A 162 8.27 9.06 5.08
N CYS A 163 7.96 9.75 6.16
CA CYS A 163 8.92 10.40 7.05
C CYS A 163 9.84 9.38 7.72
N GLU A 164 11.14 9.65 7.77
CA GLU A 164 12.11 8.82 8.48
C GLU A 164 12.29 9.27 9.94
N PRO A 165 12.28 8.34 10.91
CA PRO A 165 12.46 8.68 12.33
C PRO A 165 13.73 9.49 12.64
N ASP A 166 14.86 9.15 12.02
CA ASP A 166 16.15 9.84 12.23
C ASP A 166 16.12 11.29 11.73
N LYS A 167 15.45 11.52 10.59
CA LYS A 167 15.27 12.86 10.01
C LYS A 167 14.33 13.69 10.87
N PHE A 168 13.24 13.09 11.33
CA PHE A 168 12.31 13.71 12.29
C PHE A 168 13.03 14.15 13.55
N LYS A 169 13.80 13.25 14.17
CA LYS A 169 14.57 13.54 15.37
C LYS A 169 15.51 14.72 15.19
N SER A 170 16.25 14.74 14.08
CA SER A 170 17.19 15.81 13.75
C SER A 170 16.48 17.16 13.56
N ALA A 171 15.36 17.17 12.84
CA ALA A 171 14.55 18.38 12.62
C ALA A 171 13.88 18.89 13.91
N TYR A 172 13.41 17.98 14.76
CA TYR A 172 12.80 18.33 16.04
C TYR A 172 13.82 18.92 17.03
N GLN A 173 15.06 18.43 17.03
CA GLN A 173 16.14 19.02 17.83
C GLN A 173 16.47 20.47 17.41
N ALA A 174 16.28 20.81 16.14
CA ALA A 174 16.52 22.16 15.63
C ALA A 174 15.36 23.13 15.92
N ASN A 175 14.12 22.68 15.71
CA ASN A 175 12.95 23.55 15.71
C ASN A 175 12.12 23.50 17.00
N HIS A 176 12.21 22.40 17.76
CA HIS A 176 11.37 22.08 18.92
C HIS A 176 9.85 22.14 18.67
N ASP A 177 9.43 22.15 17.39
CA ASP A 177 8.04 22.07 16.96
C ASP A 177 7.83 20.77 16.18
N LYS A 178 6.90 19.93 16.64
CA LYS A 178 6.71 18.59 16.07
C LYS A 178 6.16 18.64 14.65
N LYS A 179 5.25 19.58 14.36
CA LYS A 179 4.65 19.69 13.02
C LYS A 179 5.71 20.14 12.01
N THR A 180 6.42 21.22 12.32
CA THR A 180 7.52 21.74 11.49
C THR A 180 8.61 20.70 11.31
N ALA A 181 8.96 19.96 12.38
CA ALA A 181 9.94 18.89 12.30
C ALA A 181 9.50 17.73 11.39
N ALA A 182 8.20 17.35 11.42
CA ALA A 182 7.65 16.35 10.52
C ALA A 182 7.72 16.81 9.06
N GLU A 183 7.31 18.05 8.77
CA GLU A 183 7.38 18.62 7.42
C GLU A 183 8.81 18.68 6.88
N ASP A 184 9.76 19.17 7.69
CA ASP A 184 11.18 19.25 7.33
C ASP A 184 11.79 17.86 7.13
N ALA A 185 11.40 16.90 7.97
CA ALA A 185 11.85 15.52 7.85
C ALA A 185 11.30 14.83 6.60
N ILE A 186 10.03 15.06 6.24
CA ILE A 186 9.46 14.55 4.98
C ILE A 186 10.25 15.10 3.79
N ARG A 187 10.55 16.41 3.76
CA ARG A 187 11.38 16.98 2.70
C ARG A 187 12.77 16.34 2.65
N ALA A 188 13.40 16.15 3.81
CA ALA A 188 14.74 15.57 3.93
C ALA A 188 14.78 14.05 3.61
N SER A 189 13.71 13.31 3.88
CA SER A 189 13.57 11.88 3.55
C SER A 189 13.54 11.64 2.05
N PHE A 190 13.03 12.60 1.27
CA PHE A 190 12.84 12.45 -0.17
C PHE A 190 13.76 13.29 -1.02
N ASP A 191 14.84 13.85 -0.47
CA ASP A 191 15.77 14.71 -1.19
C ASP A 191 16.21 14.05 -2.51
N THR A 192 15.63 14.52 -3.63
CA THR A 192 15.72 14.02 -5.02
C THR A 192 15.19 12.62 -5.36
N GLN A 193 14.65 11.86 -4.40
CA GLN A 193 14.39 10.42 -4.56
C GLN A 193 12.93 10.03 -4.81
N ALA A 194 11.96 10.80 -4.30
CA ALA A 194 10.55 10.55 -4.55
C ALA A 194 9.92 11.72 -5.30
N TYR A 195 9.12 11.35 -6.29
CA TYR A 195 8.30 12.28 -7.06
C TYR A 195 6.84 11.90 -6.84
N ARG A 196 5.96 12.88 -6.69
CA ARG A 196 4.50 12.65 -6.63
C ARG A 196 3.78 13.63 -7.55
N TYR A 197 2.67 13.18 -8.12
CA TYR A 197 1.85 14.00 -9.01
C TYR A 197 1.04 15.03 -8.22
N ALA A 198 1.13 16.31 -8.59
CA ALA A 198 0.24 17.35 -8.10
C ALA A 198 -1.04 17.42 -8.95
N ASP A 199 -1.96 18.30 -8.56
CA ASP A 199 -3.28 18.48 -9.19
C ASP A 199 -3.18 18.97 -10.65
N ASP A 200 -2.03 19.52 -11.06
CA ASP A 200 -1.75 19.94 -12.44
C ASP A 200 -1.30 18.78 -13.37
N GLY A 201 -1.24 17.55 -12.84
CA GLY A 201 -0.78 16.36 -13.56
C GLY A 201 0.74 16.30 -13.76
N ARG A 202 1.51 17.22 -13.17
CA ARG A 202 2.99 17.17 -13.17
C ARG A 202 3.49 16.54 -11.89
N TYR A 203 4.66 15.91 -11.95
CA TYR A 203 5.31 15.34 -10.78
C TYR A 203 6.34 16.31 -10.20
N TYR A 204 6.40 16.35 -8.87
CA TYR A 204 7.29 17.24 -8.12
C TYR A 204 8.09 16.45 -7.07
N THR A 205 9.29 16.91 -6.76
CA THR A 205 10.00 16.50 -5.52
C THR A 205 9.24 16.99 -4.30
N ALA A 206 9.47 16.40 -3.12
CA ALA A 206 8.81 16.83 -1.87
C ALA A 206 8.96 18.35 -1.62
N GLU A 207 10.16 18.90 -1.85
CA GLU A 207 10.42 20.34 -1.72
C GLU A 207 9.56 21.17 -2.68
N ARG A 208 9.59 20.87 -3.98
CA ARG A 208 8.81 21.64 -4.98
C ARG A 208 7.31 21.44 -4.82
N PHE A 209 6.89 20.27 -4.34
CA PHE A 209 5.49 19.97 -4.05
C PHE A 209 4.99 20.81 -2.87
N ALA A 210 5.80 20.93 -1.80
CA ALA A 210 5.50 21.81 -0.67
C ALA A 210 5.39 23.28 -1.11
N ASP A 211 6.30 23.74 -1.99
CA ASP A 211 6.23 25.09 -2.55
C ASP A 211 4.99 25.31 -3.41
N TYR A 212 4.61 24.34 -4.24
CA TYR A 212 3.42 24.42 -5.09
C TYR A 212 2.13 24.58 -4.27
N TYR A 213 2.03 23.91 -3.12
CA TYR A 213 0.86 23.98 -2.23
C TYR A 213 0.99 24.99 -1.07
N LYS A 214 2.07 25.77 -1.02
CA LYS A 214 2.39 26.70 0.08
C LYS A 214 1.26 27.68 0.42
N SER A 215 0.47 28.10 -0.57
CA SER A 215 -0.66 29.02 -0.39
C SER A 215 -2.01 28.34 -0.14
N GLY A 216 -2.09 27.01 -0.26
CA GLY A 216 -3.34 26.26 -0.41
C GLY A 216 -3.73 25.32 0.74
N GLY A 217 -2.91 25.19 1.79
CA GLY A 217 -3.23 24.36 2.96
C GLY A 217 -2.17 23.30 3.27
N ASP A 218 -2.59 22.21 3.93
CA ASP A 218 -1.71 21.14 4.41
C ASP A 218 -1.12 20.32 3.25
N TRP A 219 0.06 20.72 2.78
CA TRP A 219 0.73 20.09 1.65
C TRP A 219 1.10 18.63 1.93
N VAL A 220 1.30 18.24 3.20
CA VAL A 220 1.63 16.86 3.61
C VAL A 220 0.43 15.94 3.37
N ALA A 221 -0.78 16.40 3.71
CA ALA A 221 -2.00 15.65 3.42
C ALA A 221 -2.18 15.43 1.91
N LYS A 222 -1.89 16.45 1.09
CA LYS A 222 -1.91 16.32 -0.38
C LYS A 222 -0.82 15.38 -0.88
N TRP A 223 0.41 15.53 -0.39
CA TRP A 223 1.53 14.67 -0.73
C TRP A 223 1.23 13.20 -0.47
N THR A 224 0.68 12.90 0.71
CA THR A 224 0.35 11.54 1.14
C THR A 224 -0.69 10.87 0.24
N ASN A 225 -1.69 11.64 -0.22
CA ASN A 225 -2.75 11.13 -1.10
C ASN A 225 -2.40 11.21 -2.59
N SER A 226 -1.34 11.94 -2.96
CA SER A 226 -0.88 12.05 -4.34
C SER A 226 -0.23 10.75 -4.81
N PRO A 227 -0.55 10.27 -6.03
CA PRO A 227 0.11 9.11 -6.61
C PRO A 227 1.62 9.30 -6.69
N VAL A 228 2.36 8.25 -6.33
CA VAL A 228 3.82 8.21 -6.49
C VAL A 228 4.13 8.15 -7.99
N ALA A 229 4.92 9.11 -8.45
CA ALA A 229 5.45 9.10 -9.80
C ALA A 229 6.61 8.11 -9.86
N GLN A 230 6.34 6.95 -10.45
CA GLN A 230 7.38 6.04 -10.87
C GLN A 230 8.05 6.63 -12.11
N LYS A 231 9.31 7.06 -11.96
CA LYS A 231 10.06 7.60 -13.09
C LYS A 231 10.33 6.48 -14.11
N VAL A 232 9.54 6.44 -15.18
CA VAL A 232 9.86 5.69 -16.39
C VAL A 232 11.07 6.39 -17.02
N ARG A 233 12.29 5.89 -16.81
CA ARG A 233 13.43 6.41 -17.56
C ARG A 233 13.30 5.92 -19.01
N SER A 234 12.86 6.82 -19.88
CA SER A 234 13.24 6.77 -21.29
C SER A 234 14.75 6.97 -21.38
N HIS A 235 15.41 5.94 -21.92
CA HIS A 235 16.76 5.91 -22.48
C HIS A 235 17.77 6.96 -21.95
N ASP A 236 18.52 6.62 -20.90
CA ASP A 236 19.99 6.77 -20.93
C ASP A 236 20.65 6.04 -19.75
N PRO A 237 21.78 5.34 -19.98
CA PRO A 237 22.52 4.64 -18.95
C PRO A 237 23.46 5.62 -18.23
N LEU A 238 23.68 5.35 -16.94
CA LEU A 238 24.63 5.97 -16.01
C LEU A 238 24.06 7.07 -15.11
N THR A 239 24.33 6.86 -13.81
CA THR A 239 24.26 7.80 -12.68
C THR A 239 22.94 7.88 -11.90
N CYS A 240 22.84 7.01 -10.89
CA CYS A 240 22.39 7.18 -9.49
C CYS A 240 22.32 5.75 -8.91
N CYS A 241 23.08 5.29 -7.91
CA CYS A 241 23.60 5.93 -6.70
C CYS A 241 24.92 5.27 -6.27
N ILE A 242 25.92 6.06 -5.85
CA ILE A 242 27.08 5.62 -5.06
C ILE A 242 26.96 6.24 -3.65
N GLN A 243 26.85 5.35 -2.64
CA GLN A 243 27.18 5.44 -1.21
C GLN A 243 27.00 6.76 -0.42
N ARG A 244 26.29 6.65 0.72
CA ARG A 244 26.92 6.76 2.05
C ARG A 244 26.17 5.99 3.15
N SER A 245 26.96 5.50 4.08
CA SER A 245 26.69 4.59 5.20
C SER A 245 25.82 5.17 6.30
N GLY A 246 24.99 4.31 6.91
CA GLY A 246 24.31 4.56 8.19
C GLY A 246 22.82 4.89 7.99
N SER A 247 21.97 4.06 8.60
CA SER A 247 20.49 4.01 8.50
C SER A 247 19.92 3.68 7.11
N LYS A 248 18.98 2.73 7.08
CA LYS A 248 18.28 2.24 5.88
C LYS A 248 17.07 3.16 5.61
N PRO A 249 17.04 3.92 4.51
CA PRO A 249 15.85 4.67 4.10
C PRO A 249 14.89 3.76 3.31
N GLN A 250 13.60 3.75 3.68
CA GLN A 250 12.50 3.17 2.90
C GLN A 250 11.90 4.27 2.02
N VAL A 251 12.30 4.28 0.75
CA VAL A 251 11.73 5.08 -0.35
C VAL A 251 10.48 4.35 -0.88
N PRO A 252 9.41 5.01 -1.37
CA PRO A 252 8.27 4.34 -2.00
C PRO A 252 8.77 3.36 -3.05
N SER A 253 8.21 2.15 -3.02
CA SER A 253 8.82 0.97 -3.63
C SER A 253 8.96 1.12 -5.14
N ILE A 254 10.13 1.59 -5.58
CA ILE A 254 10.63 1.29 -6.91
C ILE A 254 10.63 -0.23 -6.99
N LEU A 255 9.80 -0.77 -7.88
CA LEU A 255 9.75 -2.20 -8.12
C LEU A 255 10.64 -2.50 -9.33
N CYS A 256 11.57 -3.43 -9.17
CA CYS A 256 12.35 -3.96 -10.28
C CYS A 256 11.88 -5.38 -10.59
N VAL A 257 11.83 -5.70 -11.87
CA VAL A 257 11.51 -7.05 -12.36
C VAL A 257 12.77 -7.89 -12.30
N ALA A 258 12.74 -8.96 -11.50
CA ALA A 258 13.83 -9.92 -11.42
C ALA A 258 13.83 -10.88 -12.62
N GLU A 259 14.86 -11.73 -12.70
CA GLU A 259 15.01 -12.76 -13.74
C GLU A 259 13.85 -13.76 -13.79
N ASP A 260 13.08 -13.90 -12.71
CA ASP A 260 11.89 -14.76 -12.64
C ASP A 260 10.61 -14.06 -13.15
N GLY A 261 10.73 -12.82 -13.65
CA GLY A 261 9.63 -12.04 -14.19
C GLY A 261 8.70 -11.43 -13.15
N LYS A 262 9.07 -11.43 -11.86
CA LYS A 262 8.28 -10.79 -10.79
C LYS A 262 8.85 -9.44 -10.40
N ALA A 263 7.94 -8.54 -10.04
CA ALA A 263 8.28 -7.24 -9.47
C ALA A 263 8.62 -7.38 -7.98
N TYR A 264 9.76 -6.86 -7.57
CA TYR A 264 10.22 -6.84 -6.19
C TYR A 264 10.58 -5.43 -5.75
N SER A 265 10.28 -5.09 -4.50
CA SER A 265 10.87 -3.91 -3.86
C SER A 265 12.36 -4.15 -3.60
N ALA A 266 13.12 -3.07 -3.33
CA ALA A 266 14.56 -3.19 -3.08
C ALA A 266 14.88 -4.14 -1.92
N SER A 267 14.04 -4.17 -0.87
CA SER A 267 14.20 -5.08 0.26
C SER A 267 13.92 -6.53 -0.14
N GLN A 268 12.82 -6.79 -0.86
CA GLN A 268 12.47 -8.15 -1.30
C GLN A 268 13.49 -8.68 -2.33
N PHE A 269 13.98 -7.82 -3.24
CA PHE A 269 14.98 -8.17 -4.24
C PHE A 269 16.33 -8.48 -3.61
N LYS A 270 16.72 -7.70 -2.59
CA LYS A 270 17.89 -8.00 -1.76
C LYS A 270 17.78 -9.37 -1.10
N GLU A 271 16.62 -9.69 -0.54
CA GLU A 271 16.39 -10.97 0.12
C GLU A 271 16.39 -12.13 -0.87
N PHE A 272 15.85 -11.92 -2.06
CA PHE A 272 15.78 -12.92 -3.13
C PHE A 272 17.17 -13.28 -3.68
N PHE A 273 17.97 -12.28 -4.08
CA PHE A 273 19.29 -12.55 -4.67
C PHE A 273 20.41 -12.73 -3.65
N LYS A 274 20.24 -12.22 -2.41
CA LYS A 274 21.23 -12.23 -1.32
C LYS A 274 22.56 -11.58 -1.70
N GLU A 275 23.43 -12.30 -2.40
CA GLU A 275 24.72 -11.83 -2.89
C GLU A 275 24.60 -11.17 -4.28
N GLY A 276 25.36 -10.10 -4.51
CA GLY A 276 25.33 -9.38 -5.80
C GLY A 276 24.01 -8.67 -6.11
N TRP A 277 23.04 -8.67 -5.19
CA TRP A 277 21.69 -8.13 -5.39
C TRP A 277 21.70 -6.69 -5.89
N LEU A 278 22.62 -5.84 -5.40
CA LEU A 278 22.69 -4.43 -5.80
C LEU A 278 23.11 -4.28 -7.27
N SER A 279 24.04 -5.11 -7.74
CA SER A 279 24.44 -5.12 -9.15
C SER A 279 23.28 -5.59 -10.03
N LYS A 280 22.56 -6.64 -9.60
CA LYS A 280 21.38 -7.15 -10.30
C LYS A 280 20.21 -6.15 -10.28
N TRP A 281 20.00 -5.45 -9.17
CA TRP A 281 18.99 -4.41 -9.02
C TRP A 281 19.22 -3.25 -9.98
N ASN A 282 20.47 -2.79 -10.10
CA ASN A 282 20.84 -1.73 -11.02
C ASN A 282 20.72 -2.13 -12.50
N ALA A 283 20.83 -3.43 -12.79
CA ALA A 283 20.64 -3.99 -14.13
C ALA A 283 19.19 -4.39 -14.43
N ALA A 284 18.35 -4.50 -13.40
CA ALA A 284 16.98 -4.97 -13.52
C ALA A 284 16.07 -3.91 -14.15
N THR A 285 15.13 -4.38 -14.99
CA THR A 285 14.13 -3.52 -15.60
C THR A 285 13.13 -3.04 -14.54
N TRP A 286 12.70 -1.79 -14.64
CA TRP A 286 11.71 -1.26 -13.72
C TRP A 286 10.33 -1.81 -14.07
N ALA A 287 9.53 -2.12 -13.04
CA ALA A 287 8.17 -2.58 -13.20
C ALA A 287 7.25 -1.38 -13.43
N THR A 288 6.65 -1.28 -14.62
CA THR A 288 5.64 -0.28 -14.93
C THR A 288 4.31 -0.68 -14.29
N GLN A 289 3.86 0.08 -13.29
CA GLN A 289 2.56 -0.18 -12.65
C GLN A 289 1.43 -0.06 -13.67
N ARG A 290 0.50 -1.01 -13.60
CA ARG A 290 -0.71 -1.05 -14.41
C ARG A 290 -1.91 -1.29 -13.51
N ARG A 291 -3.06 -0.74 -13.89
CA ARG A 291 -4.32 -0.96 -13.20
C ARG A 291 -5.42 -1.39 -14.16
N VAL A 292 -6.32 -2.24 -13.66
CA VAL A 292 -7.52 -2.69 -14.38
C VAL A 292 -8.63 -1.69 -14.13
N THR A 293 -9.27 -1.20 -15.19
CA THR A 293 -10.42 -0.30 -15.08
C THR A 293 -11.74 -1.07 -15.05
N GLU A 294 -12.62 -0.71 -14.12
CA GLU A 294 -14.04 -1.04 -14.18
C GLU A 294 -14.73 0.15 -14.88
N PRO A 295 -15.15 0.02 -16.16
CA PRO A 295 -16.06 -1.05 -16.57
C PRO A 295 -15.56 -1.95 -17.72
N ASP A 296 -14.51 -1.57 -18.45
CA ASP A 296 -14.07 -2.26 -19.67
C ASP A 296 -13.10 -3.44 -19.40
N GLY A 297 -12.63 -3.60 -18.17
CA GLY A 297 -11.68 -4.65 -17.79
C GLY A 297 -10.32 -4.51 -18.48
N LYS A 298 -10.05 -3.35 -19.09
CA LYS A 298 -8.78 -3.10 -19.77
C LYS A 298 -7.73 -2.68 -18.77
N VAL A 299 -6.48 -2.92 -19.15
CA VAL A 299 -5.34 -2.70 -18.27
C VAL A 299 -4.49 -1.57 -18.83
N TYR A 300 -4.50 -0.44 -18.15
CA TYR A 300 -3.82 0.79 -18.55
C TYR A 300 -2.55 1.02 -17.71
N THR A 301 -1.54 1.62 -18.33
CA THR A 301 -0.42 2.29 -17.62
C THR A 301 -0.89 3.61 -17.03
N LEU A 302 -0.13 4.20 -16.11
CA LEU A 302 -0.50 5.47 -15.48
C LEU A 302 -0.71 6.60 -16.50
N ASP A 303 0.19 6.73 -17.49
CA ASP A 303 0.11 7.78 -18.51
C ASP A 303 -1.12 7.61 -19.41
N GLU A 304 -1.44 6.37 -19.80
CA GLU A 304 -2.65 6.06 -20.57
C GLU A 304 -3.90 6.32 -19.72
N PHE A 305 -3.89 5.95 -18.45
CA PHE A 305 -5.00 6.11 -17.52
C PHE A 305 -5.28 7.60 -17.25
N ALA A 306 -4.24 8.39 -17.00
CA ALA A 306 -4.32 9.84 -16.81
C ALA A 306 -4.85 10.53 -18.07
N SER A 307 -4.38 10.12 -19.25
CA SER A 307 -4.86 10.63 -20.52
C SER A 307 -6.33 10.29 -20.78
N TYR A 308 -6.77 9.09 -20.39
CA TYR A 308 -8.13 8.60 -20.59
C TYR A 308 -9.14 9.25 -19.63
N PHE A 309 -8.85 9.32 -18.34
CA PHE A 309 -9.77 9.84 -17.31
C PHE A 309 -9.58 11.34 -16.97
N LYS A 310 -8.56 11.99 -17.54
CA LYS A 310 -8.31 13.43 -17.49
C LYS A 310 -8.23 14.04 -16.10
N SER A 311 -9.32 14.55 -15.53
CA SER A 311 -9.35 15.20 -14.21
C SER A 311 -9.73 14.26 -13.08
N GLU A 312 -10.39 13.14 -13.39
CA GLU A 312 -10.84 12.14 -12.40
C GLU A 312 -9.85 10.99 -12.21
N TRP A 313 -8.74 11.02 -12.95
CA TRP A 313 -7.83 9.90 -13.06
C TRP A 313 -7.21 9.50 -11.72
N GLN A 314 -6.93 10.45 -10.82
CA GLN A 314 -6.30 10.14 -9.53
C GLN A 314 -7.24 9.32 -8.64
N GLN A 315 -8.50 9.74 -8.52
CA GLN A 315 -9.52 9.01 -7.76
C GLN A 315 -9.72 7.62 -8.37
N LYS A 316 -9.97 7.56 -9.68
CA LYS A 316 -10.21 6.29 -10.37
C LYS A 316 -8.99 5.38 -10.33
N TRP A 317 -7.77 5.92 -10.38
CA TRP A 317 -6.54 5.14 -10.26
C TRP A 317 -6.44 4.52 -8.89
N ALA A 318 -6.67 5.29 -7.82
CA ALA A 318 -6.63 4.78 -6.45
C ALA A 318 -7.64 3.64 -6.23
N GLU A 319 -8.85 3.76 -6.79
CA GLU A 319 -9.92 2.76 -6.69
C GLU A 319 -9.70 1.53 -7.61
N SER A 320 -8.94 1.70 -8.71
CA SER A 320 -8.74 0.64 -9.71
C SER A 320 -7.84 -0.49 -9.17
N PRO A 321 -8.16 -1.77 -9.39
CA PRO A 321 -7.30 -2.88 -8.94
C PRO A 321 -5.92 -2.90 -9.63
N VAL A 322 -4.89 -3.32 -8.91
CA VAL A 322 -3.51 -3.40 -9.43
C VAL A 322 -3.36 -4.65 -10.30
N ALA A 323 -2.95 -4.46 -11.55
CA ALA A 323 -2.64 -5.53 -12.47
C ALA A 323 -1.14 -5.91 -12.40
N LEU A 324 -0.78 -7.06 -12.97
CA LEU A 324 0.63 -7.37 -13.25
C LEU A 324 1.30 -6.22 -14.02
N CYS A 325 2.53 -5.91 -13.63
CA CYS A 325 3.30 -4.88 -14.30
C CYS A 325 3.52 -5.22 -15.79
N LYS A 326 3.78 -4.20 -16.63
CA LYS A 326 3.92 -4.42 -18.09
C LYS A 326 5.02 -5.43 -18.43
N GLU A 327 6.09 -5.42 -17.65
CA GLU A 327 7.28 -6.25 -17.79
C GLU A 327 7.18 -7.56 -16.99
N CYS A 328 6.14 -7.71 -16.17
CA CYS A 328 5.92 -8.88 -15.33
C CYS A 328 5.30 -10.00 -16.16
N THR A 329 5.88 -11.19 -16.13
CA THR A 329 5.28 -12.38 -16.73
C THR A 329 4.50 -13.13 -15.67
N ALA A 330 3.26 -13.51 -15.97
CA ALA A 330 2.53 -14.47 -15.14
C ALA A 330 3.40 -15.74 -15.03
N ALA A 331 3.72 -16.16 -13.81
CA ALA A 331 4.58 -17.32 -13.59
C ALA A 331 4.02 -18.51 -14.39
N SER A 332 4.72 -18.92 -15.44
CA SER A 332 4.39 -20.13 -16.17
C SER A 332 4.56 -21.28 -15.19
N HIS A 333 3.46 -21.91 -14.78
CA HIS A 333 3.48 -23.14 -14.01
C HIS A 333 4.28 -24.18 -14.82
N ALA A 334 5.54 -24.38 -14.43
CA ALA A 334 6.37 -25.50 -14.85
C ALA A 334 6.20 -26.65 -13.85
#